data_AF-A0A6P6NCQ8-F1
#
_entry.id   AF-A0A6P6NCQ8-F1
#
_cell.length_a   1.000
_cell.length_b   1.000
_cell.length_c   1.000
_cell.angle_alpha   90.00
_cell.angle_beta   90.00
_cell.angle_gamma   90.00
#
_symmetry.space_group_name_H-M   'P 1'
#
loop_
_entity.id
_entity.type
_entity.pdbx_description
1 polymer ?
#
loop_
_entity_poly.entity_id
_entity_poly.type
_entity_poly.pdbx_seq_one_letter_code
_entity_poly.pdbx_strand_id
1 'polypeptide(L)'
;MCKCNFYYLFHTASMADLQNISGGKAELQPEAITDIGVLASKKEPPAGYYIVAQTTDGFDANLWKDSIFKSKVTRYLCFTRAATSKNKQLCNVVVDVKLIDLKDCLPEGFTPIQDTTDTQEQALRKERLCVKLVPRHCADMAICNMVVQGKSKHSLTNYTFIGELNGLGIWYQLGKVIKSQDTVLKTSSTAGVAR
;
A
#
# COMPACT_ATOMS: atom_id res chain seq x y z
N MET A 1 -34.68 2.16 -5.55
CA MET A 1 -34.23 2.42 -4.17
C MET A 1 -33.74 1.11 -3.59
N CYS A 2 -32.44 0.98 -3.31
CA CYS A 2 -31.90 0.10 -2.27
C CYS A 2 -30.46 0.55 -2.01
N LYS A 3 -30.27 1.27 -0.91
CA LYS A 3 -28.98 1.68 -0.34
C LYS A 3 -28.74 0.82 0.91
N CYS A 4 -27.46 0.55 1.16
CA CYS A 4 -26.84 0.13 2.42
C CYS A 4 -27.00 -1.33 2.86
N ASN A 5 -25.89 -2.09 2.86
CA ASN A 5 -25.08 -2.33 4.07
C ASN A 5 -23.91 -3.28 3.76
N PHE A 6 -22.73 -2.71 3.52
CA PHE A 6 -21.45 -3.43 3.60
C PHE A 6 -20.42 -2.70 4.48
N TYR A 7 -20.83 -1.61 5.12
CA TYR A 7 -20.07 -0.95 6.19
C TYR A 7 -20.68 -1.43 7.49
N TYR A 8 -20.07 -2.44 8.12
CA TYR A 8 -20.14 -2.80 9.55
C TYR A 8 -19.78 -4.28 9.68
N LEU A 9 -18.52 -4.63 9.42
CA LEU A 9 -17.99 -5.91 9.88
C LEU A 9 -16.55 -5.76 10.42
N PHE A 10 -16.32 -4.71 11.22
CA PHE A 10 -15.19 -4.61 12.15
C PHE A 10 -15.56 -3.77 13.38
N HIS A 11 -16.71 -4.03 14.00
CA HIS A 11 -16.99 -3.52 15.36
C HIS A 11 -18.15 -4.26 16.01
N THR A 12 -17.86 -5.44 16.58
CA THR A 12 -18.51 -5.99 17.79
C THR A 12 -17.77 -7.28 18.18
N ALA A 13 -16.60 -7.15 18.81
CA ALA A 13 -16.13 -8.20 19.70
C ALA A 13 -16.53 -7.77 21.11
N SER A 14 -17.50 -8.46 21.68
CA SER A 14 -18.00 -8.32 23.05
C SER A 14 -16.85 -8.39 24.05
N MET A 15 -16.76 -7.41 24.96
CA MET A 15 -15.98 -7.50 26.19
C MET A 15 -16.76 -8.34 27.21
N ALA A 16 -16.41 -9.62 27.32
CA ALA A 16 -16.42 -10.42 28.55
C ALA A 16 -16.00 -11.84 28.18
N ASP A 17 -14.75 -12.19 28.51
CA ASP A 17 -14.36 -13.43 29.18
C ASP A 17 -12.84 -13.45 29.32
N LEU A 18 -12.38 -13.15 30.54
CA LEU A 18 -11.02 -13.35 30.99
C LEU A 18 -10.77 -14.85 31.18
N GLN A 19 -9.72 -15.40 30.56
CA GLN A 19 -8.72 -16.25 31.25
C GLN A 19 -7.59 -16.71 30.30
N ASN A 20 -6.45 -16.05 30.50
CA ASN A 20 -5.13 -16.65 30.71
C ASN A 20 -4.32 -17.29 29.55
N ILE A 21 -3.02 -17.01 29.64
CA ILE A 21 -1.85 -17.63 29.02
C ILE A 21 -1.30 -16.99 27.73
N SER A 22 -0.06 -16.54 27.91
CA SER A 22 0.87 -15.90 27.00
C SER A 22 0.92 -16.48 25.58
N GLY A 23 0.64 -15.61 24.63
CA GLY A 23 1.15 -15.72 23.27
C GLY A 23 1.15 -14.31 22.71
N GLY A 24 2.28 -13.60 22.78
CA GLY A 24 2.42 -12.30 22.14
C GLY A 24 2.03 -12.47 20.68
N LYS A 25 0.86 -11.93 20.30
CA LYS A 25 0.44 -11.87 18.90
C LYS A 25 1.42 -10.91 18.25
N ALA A 26 2.50 -11.44 17.69
CA ALA A 26 3.35 -10.69 16.79
C ALA A 26 2.41 -10.12 15.73
N GLU A 27 2.21 -8.81 15.75
CA GLU A 27 1.47 -8.12 14.71
C GLU A 27 2.23 -8.39 13.41
N LEU A 28 1.71 -9.34 12.62
CA LEU A 28 2.31 -9.76 11.36
C LEU A 28 2.35 -8.53 10.46
N GLN A 29 3.55 -7.95 10.32
CA GLN A 29 3.78 -6.83 9.42
C GLN A 29 3.26 -7.20 8.03
N PRO A 30 2.54 -6.30 7.33
CA PRO A 30 2.05 -6.57 5.99
C PRO A 30 3.19 -6.99 5.07
N GLU A 31 2.92 -7.90 4.14
CA GLU A 31 3.94 -8.28 3.16
C GLU A 31 4.31 -7.10 2.25
N ALA A 32 5.53 -7.15 1.69
CA ALA A 32 6.00 -6.17 0.74
C ALA A 32 5.08 -6.06 -0.48
N ILE A 33 4.79 -4.82 -0.88
CA ILE A 33 4.08 -4.44 -2.09
C ILE A 33 4.97 -4.76 -3.30
N THR A 34 4.36 -5.36 -4.31
CA THR A 34 5.02 -5.80 -5.55
C THR A 34 4.69 -4.89 -6.72
N ASP A 35 3.59 -4.14 -6.67
CA ASP A 35 3.24 -3.12 -7.65
C ASP A 35 2.28 -2.06 -7.07
N ILE A 36 2.32 -0.85 -7.64
CA ILE A 36 1.46 0.29 -7.28
C ILE A 36 0.91 0.90 -8.56
N GLY A 37 -0.37 1.23 -8.54
CA GLY A 37 -1.08 1.84 -9.66
C GLY A 37 -2.06 2.92 -9.24
N VAL A 38 -2.78 3.42 -10.24
CA VAL A 38 -3.91 4.34 -10.06
C VAL A 38 -5.11 3.77 -10.82
N LEU A 39 -6.29 3.79 -10.21
CA LEU A 39 -7.54 3.35 -10.84
C LEU A 39 -8.45 4.54 -11.13
N ALA A 40 -9.14 4.52 -12.25
CA ALA A 40 -10.21 5.46 -12.54
C ALA A 40 -11.46 5.17 -11.67
N SER A 41 -11.73 3.90 -11.36
CA SER A 41 -12.92 3.46 -10.65
C SER A 41 -12.59 2.64 -9.39
N LYS A 42 -13.41 2.81 -8.34
CA LYS A 42 -13.35 1.97 -7.12
C LYS A 42 -14.23 0.71 -7.16
N LYS A 43 -14.94 0.48 -8.27
CA LYS A 43 -15.93 -0.62 -8.36
C LYS A 43 -15.29 -1.98 -8.64
N GLU A 44 -14.26 -2.01 -9.48
CA GLU A 44 -13.69 -3.25 -10.01
C GLU A 44 -12.16 -3.13 -10.07
N PRO A 45 -11.44 -3.32 -8.94
CA PRO A 45 -9.99 -3.40 -9.00
C PRO A 45 -9.55 -4.58 -9.86
N PRO A 46 -8.41 -4.46 -10.57
CA PRO A 46 -7.73 -5.62 -11.13
C PRO A 46 -7.53 -6.72 -10.07
N ALA A 47 -7.57 -7.98 -10.48
CA ALA A 47 -7.46 -9.11 -9.56
C ALA A 47 -6.19 -9.01 -8.69
N GLY A 48 -6.36 -9.15 -7.37
CA GLY A 48 -5.26 -9.09 -6.41
C GLY A 48 -4.79 -7.68 -6.01
N TYR A 49 -5.43 -6.62 -6.52
CA TYR A 49 -5.16 -5.25 -6.09
C TYR A 49 -6.05 -4.82 -4.93
N TYR A 50 -5.44 -4.14 -3.97
CA TYR A 50 -6.10 -3.38 -2.91
C TYR A 50 -6.27 -1.94 -3.37
N ILE A 51 -7.47 -1.38 -3.19
CA ILE A 51 -7.74 0.03 -3.49
C ILE A 51 -7.71 0.85 -2.20
N VAL A 52 -6.98 1.96 -2.20
CA VAL A 52 -7.09 3.00 -1.18
C VAL A 52 -8.22 3.94 -1.57
N ALA A 53 -9.47 3.48 -1.42
CA ALA A 53 -10.66 4.22 -1.82
C ALA A 53 -11.12 5.25 -0.78
N GLN A 54 -10.62 5.12 0.45
CA GLN A 54 -10.91 6.01 1.56
C GLN A 54 -9.63 6.44 2.26
N THR A 55 -9.68 7.65 2.80
CA THR A 55 -8.72 8.18 3.75
C THR A 55 -8.76 7.39 5.06
N THR A 56 -7.73 7.50 5.89
CA THR A 56 -7.66 6.80 7.19
C THR A 56 -8.83 7.11 8.14
N ASP A 57 -9.58 8.18 7.89
CA ASP A 57 -10.77 8.59 8.65
C ASP A 57 -12.09 8.43 7.87
N GLY A 58 -12.07 7.71 6.74
CA GLY A 58 -13.28 7.23 6.06
C GLY A 58 -13.84 8.13 4.97
N PHE A 59 -13.23 9.29 4.69
CA PHE A 59 -13.62 10.14 3.56
C PHE A 59 -13.10 9.60 2.22
N ASP A 60 -13.75 9.95 1.12
CA ASP A 60 -13.36 9.52 -0.23
C ASP A 60 -11.93 9.97 -0.58
N ALA A 61 -11.10 9.03 -1.02
CA ALA A 61 -9.67 9.27 -1.34
C ALA A 61 -9.44 9.56 -2.83
N ASN A 62 -10.35 10.28 -3.48
CA ASN A 62 -10.14 10.70 -4.86
C ASN A 62 -8.97 11.70 -4.96
N LEU A 63 -7.89 11.28 -5.61
CA LEU A 63 -6.67 12.06 -5.82
C LEU A 63 -6.81 13.09 -6.95
N TRP A 64 -7.91 13.04 -7.72
CA TRP A 64 -8.12 13.94 -8.83
C TRP A 64 -8.92 15.17 -8.42
N LYS A 65 -8.33 16.35 -8.66
CA LYS A 65 -9.01 17.63 -8.44
C LYS A 65 -9.99 17.91 -9.58
N ASP A 66 -11.28 17.97 -9.23
CA ASP A 66 -12.36 18.29 -10.14
C ASP A 66 -12.21 19.70 -10.73
N SER A 67 -12.77 19.89 -11.93
CA SER A 67 -12.83 21.19 -12.60
C SER A 67 -14.28 21.58 -12.80
N ILE A 68 -14.63 22.81 -12.45
CA ILE A 68 -16.02 23.31 -12.41
C ILE A 68 -16.73 23.19 -13.78
N PHE A 69 -15.96 23.19 -14.87
CA PHE A 69 -16.48 23.15 -16.25
C PHE A 69 -16.30 21.79 -16.95
N LYS A 70 -15.91 20.73 -16.24
CA LYS A 70 -15.65 19.40 -16.86
C LYS A 70 -16.39 18.30 -16.11
N SER A 71 -16.64 17.20 -16.81
CA SER A 71 -17.11 15.96 -16.20
C SER A 71 -16.21 15.53 -15.04
N LYS A 72 -16.83 14.97 -14.01
CA LYS A 72 -16.12 14.40 -12.87
C LYS A 72 -15.19 13.29 -13.33
N VAL A 73 -13.94 13.35 -12.88
CA VAL A 73 -12.95 12.30 -13.07
C VAL A 73 -12.46 11.89 -11.70
N THR A 74 -12.32 10.58 -11.49
CA THR A 74 -11.82 10.04 -10.23
C THR A 74 -10.54 9.27 -10.44
N ARG A 75 -9.65 9.33 -9.45
CA ARG A 75 -8.40 8.58 -9.41
C ARG A 75 -8.16 8.09 -7.99
N TYR A 76 -7.95 6.79 -7.84
CA TYR A 76 -7.68 6.16 -6.55
C TYR A 76 -6.36 5.41 -6.61
N LEU A 77 -5.54 5.53 -5.58
CA LEU A 77 -4.34 4.72 -5.44
C LEU A 77 -4.72 3.25 -5.28
N CYS A 78 -3.97 2.34 -5.90
CA CYS A 78 -4.07 0.92 -5.68
C CYS A 78 -2.69 0.29 -5.57
N PHE A 79 -2.61 -0.89 -4.96
CA PHE A 79 -1.38 -1.66 -4.88
C PHE A 79 -1.66 -3.16 -4.78
N THR A 80 -0.69 -4.00 -5.12
CA THR A 80 -0.79 -5.45 -4.92
C THR A 80 0.43 -5.99 -4.18
N ARG A 81 0.24 -7.13 -3.51
CA ARG A 81 1.30 -7.94 -2.89
C ARG A 81 1.46 -9.28 -3.60
N ALA A 82 0.68 -9.52 -4.66
CA ALA A 82 0.71 -10.76 -5.40
C ALA A 82 2.09 -10.95 -6.05
N ALA A 83 2.60 -12.17 -5.95
CA ALA A 83 3.79 -12.55 -6.68
C ALA A 83 3.41 -12.90 -8.12
N THR A 84 4.11 -12.30 -9.08
CA THR A 84 3.96 -12.61 -10.52
C THR A 84 4.69 -13.90 -10.91
N SER A 85 5.56 -14.41 -10.03
CA SER A 85 6.31 -15.66 -10.21
C SER A 85 5.87 -16.69 -9.18
N LYS A 86 5.84 -17.98 -9.58
CA LYS A 86 5.69 -19.12 -8.66
C LYS A 86 6.75 -19.08 -7.55
N ASN A 87 7.92 -18.51 -7.83
CA ASN A 87 8.93 -18.24 -6.83
C ASN A 87 8.90 -16.76 -6.42
N LYS A 88 8.32 -16.48 -5.25
CA LYS A 88 8.23 -15.14 -4.68
C LYS A 88 9.58 -14.44 -4.49
N GLN A 89 10.70 -15.18 -4.38
CA GLN A 89 12.03 -14.57 -4.28
C GLN A 89 12.51 -13.94 -5.59
N LEU A 90 11.90 -14.31 -6.71
CA LEU A 90 12.20 -13.76 -8.03
C LEU A 90 11.30 -12.57 -8.39
N CYS A 91 10.27 -12.27 -7.58
CA CYS A 91 9.44 -11.09 -7.84
C CYS A 91 10.20 -9.82 -7.44
N ASN A 92 9.87 -8.71 -8.10
CA ASN A 92 10.31 -7.41 -7.62
C ASN A 92 9.44 -6.96 -6.44
N VAL A 93 9.97 -6.02 -5.66
CA VAL A 93 9.25 -5.31 -4.59
C VAL A 93 9.46 -3.82 -4.76
N VAL A 94 8.47 -3.03 -4.35
CA VAL A 94 8.57 -1.57 -4.37
C VAL A 94 9.35 -1.10 -3.16
N VAL A 95 10.42 -0.35 -3.39
CA VAL A 95 11.29 0.18 -2.32
C VAL A 95 11.18 1.68 -2.13
N ASP A 96 10.70 2.41 -3.13
CA ASP A 96 10.50 3.86 -3.05
C ASP A 96 9.39 4.32 -4.00
N VAL A 97 8.73 5.43 -3.64
CA VAL A 97 7.68 6.10 -4.42
C VAL A 97 7.89 7.59 -4.33
N LYS A 98 7.85 8.28 -5.47
CA LYS A 98 7.99 9.74 -5.54
C LYS A 98 6.82 10.34 -6.30
N LEU A 99 6.36 11.50 -5.84
CA LEU A 99 5.49 12.39 -6.61
C LEU A 99 6.36 13.50 -7.19
N ILE A 100 6.35 13.66 -8.51
CA ILE A 100 7.14 14.68 -9.22
C ILE A 100 6.27 15.41 -10.23
N ASP A 101 6.61 16.65 -10.57
CA ASP A 101 5.93 17.36 -11.66
C ASP A 101 6.16 16.61 -13.00
N LEU A 102 5.19 16.68 -13.91
CA LEU A 102 5.32 16.04 -15.22
C LEU A 102 6.50 16.57 -16.05
N LYS A 103 6.89 17.84 -15.84
CA LYS A 103 8.01 18.50 -16.51
C LYS A 103 9.38 18.07 -15.96
N ASP A 104 9.43 17.51 -14.75
CA ASP A 104 10.69 17.16 -14.12
C ASP A 104 11.27 15.92 -14.78
N CYS A 105 12.60 15.80 -14.76
CA CYS A 105 13.29 14.60 -15.24
C CYS A 105 12.89 13.39 -14.38
N LEU A 106 12.67 12.24 -15.02
CA LEU A 106 12.41 10.98 -14.32
C LEU A 106 13.66 10.60 -13.48
N PRO A 107 13.52 10.38 -12.16
CA PRO A 107 14.64 9.96 -11.33
C PRO A 107 15.19 8.60 -11.76
N GLU A 108 16.50 8.41 -11.61
CA GLU A 108 17.17 7.17 -12.03
C GLU A 108 16.61 5.93 -11.30
N GLY A 109 16.29 4.90 -12.10
CA GLY A 109 15.75 3.63 -11.60
C GLY A 109 14.28 3.68 -11.19
N PHE A 110 13.57 4.77 -11.47
CA PHE A 110 12.13 4.87 -11.28
C PHE A 110 11.37 4.66 -12.59
N THR A 111 10.18 4.09 -12.50
CA THR A 111 9.21 3.97 -13.59
C THR A 111 7.99 4.84 -13.29
N PRO A 112 7.51 5.67 -14.24
CA PRO A 112 6.34 6.51 -14.00
C PRO A 112 5.03 5.71 -14.13
N ILE A 113 4.06 6.01 -13.27
CA ILE A 113 2.66 5.59 -13.41
C ILE A 113 1.96 6.65 -14.26
N GLN A 114 1.87 6.40 -15.57
CA GLN A 114 1.34 7.35 -16.53
C GLN A 114 -0.17 7.22 -16.70
N ASP A 115 -0.65 5.99 -16.76
CA ASP A 115 -2.04 5.66 -17.06
C ASP A 115 -2.69 4.84 -15.94
N THR A 116 -4.01 4.88 -15.88
CA THR A 116 -4.80 4.11 -14.94
C THR A 116 -4.73 2.63 -15.30
N THR A 117 -4.58 1.79 -14.28
CA THR A 117 -4.44 0.34 -14.47
C THR A 117 -5.69 -0.29 -15.07
N ASP A 118 -6.88 0.26 -14.77
CA ASP A 118 -8.18 -0.26 -15.21
C ASP A 118 -8.62 0.27 -16.58
N THR A 119 -8.47 1.56 -16.84
CA THR A 119 -9.03 2.19 -18.06
C THR A 119 -8.00 2.74 -19.04
N GLN A 120 -6.71 2.68 -18.71
CA GLN A 120 -5.61 3.22 -19.53
C GLN A 120 -5.80 4.72 -19.87
N GLU A 121 -6.46 5.45 -18.99
CA GLU A 121 -6.57 6.91 -19.06
C GLU A 121 -5.43 7.56 -18.28
N GLN A 122 -5.13 8.84 -18.54
CA GLN A 122 -4.14 9.59 -17.77
C GLN A 122 -4.34 9.44 -16.24
N ALA A 123 -3.32 8.94 -15.55
CA ALA A 123 -3.37 8.66 -14.11
C ALA A 123 -3.49 9.94 -13.28
N LEU A 124 -2.67 10.94 -13.56
CA LEU A 124 -2.60 12.22 -12.83
C LEU A 124 -2.29 13.38 -13.79
N ARG A 125 -2.71 14.61 -13.43
CA ARG A 125 -2.70 15.78 -14.35
C ARG A 125 -1.41 16.59 -14.39
N LYS A 126 -0.93 17.03 -13.22
CA LYS A 126 0.18 17.98 -13.08
C LYS A 126 1.47 17.31 -12.63
N GLU A 127 1.29 16.29 -11.82
CA GLU A 127 2.33 15.46 -11.24
C GLU A 127 2.11 14.02 -11.71
N ARG A 128 3.14 13.20 -11.56
CA ARG A 128 3.08 11.74 -11.73
C ARG A 128 3.70 11.05 -10.53
N LEU A 129 3.10 9.93 -10.15
CA LEU A 129 3.74 9.00 -9.24
C LEU A 129 4.79 8.21 -10.02
N CYS A 130 5.94 7.99 -9.39
CA CYS A 130 7.04 7.21 -9.91
C CYS A 130 7.42 6.16 -8.88
N VAL A 131 7.61 4.91 -9.31
CA VAL A 131 7.92 3.77 -8.44
C VAL A 131 9.31 3.24 -8.71
N LYS A 132 10.05 2.88 -7.67
CA LYS A 132 11.32 2.16 -7.78
C LYS A 132 11.12 0.72 -7.34
N LEU A 133 11.32 -0.19 -8.27
CA LEU A 133 11.26 -1.63 -8.05
C LEU A 133 12.67 -2.22 -8.04
N VAL A 134 12.92 -3.16 -7.13
CA VAL A 134 14.15 -3.96 -7.13
C VAL A 134 13.81 -5.44 -6.94
N PRO A 135 14.66 -6.38 -7.36
CA PRO A 135 14.50 -7.79 -7.05
C PRO A 135 14.37 -7.99 -5.53
N ARG A 136 13.38 -8.79 -5.09
CA ARG A 136 13.08 -8.99 -3.67
C ARG A 136 14.30 -9.40 -2.83
N HIS A 137 15.16 -10.25 -3.36
CA HIS A 137 16.35 -10.73 -2.66
C HIS A 137 17.38 -9.61 -2.38
N CYS A 138 17.36 -8.53 -3.16
CA CYS A 138 18.23 -7.36 -2.99
C CYS A 138 17.71 -6.34 -1.97
N ALA A 139 16.48 -6.47 -1.48
CA ALA A 139 15.86 -5.52 -0.56
C ALA A 139 15.79 -6.08 0.87
N ASP A 140 16.26 -5.32 1.85
CA ASP A 140 16.05 -5.62 3.28
C ASP A 140 14.75 -5.00 3.80
N MET A 141 14.40 -3.84 3.28
CA MET A 141 13.17 -3.11 3.55
C MET A 141 12.45 -2.83 2.23
N ALA A 142 11.13 -2.93 2.24
CA ALA A 142 10.28 -2.57 1.11
C ALA A 142 9.00 -1.92 1.62
N ILE A 143 8.31 -1.20 0.74
CA ILE A 143 7.01 -0.63 1.08
C ILE A 143 6.04 -1.78 1.35
N CYS A 144 5.42 -1.79 2.52
CA CYS A 144 4.46 -2.81 2.92
C CYS A 144 3.03 -2.27 2.99
N ASN A 145 2.86 -0.95 3.10
CA ASN A 145 1.55 -0.31 3.15
C ASN A 145 1.55 1.07 2.50
N MET A 146 0.40 1.48 1.98
CA MET A 146 0.13 2.83 1.50
C MET A 146 -1.20 3.31 2.04
N VAL A 147 -1.26 4.59 2.42
CA VAL A 147 -2.46 5.21 2.97
C VAL A 147 -2.61 6.63 2.43
N VAL A 148 -3.84 7.12 2.46
CA VAL A 148 -4.18 8.51 2.13
C VAL A 148 -4.81 9.16 3.35
N GLN A 149 -4.45 10.42 3.63
CA GLN A 149 -5.00 11.20 4.75
C GLN A 149 -5.51 12.55 4.29
N GLY A 150 -6.52 13.08 4.98
CA GLY A 150 -6.90 14.48 4.85
C GLY A 150 -5.81 15.42 5.40
N LYS A 151 -5.66 16.59 4.76
CA LYS A 151 -4.66 17.62 5.07
C LYS A 151 -4.53 18.05 6.54
N SER A 152 -5.61 17.97 7.33
CA SER A 152 -5.66 18.47 8.70
C SER A 152 -5.13 17.49 9.76
N LYS A 153 -4.61 16.33 9.37
CA LYS A 153 -4.22 15.27 10.30
C LYS A 153 -2.71 15.32 10.59
N HIS A 154 -2.37 15.00 11.85
CA HIS A 154 -0.99 14.84 12.30
C HIS A 154 -0.27 13.73 11.53
N SER A 155 1.06 13.85 11.41
CA SER A 155 1.93 12.85 10.76
C SER A 155 1.71 11.45 11.32
N LEU A 156 1.65 10.46 10.43
CA LEU A 156 1.58 9.05 10.81
C LEU A 156 2.95 8.54 11.28
N THR A 157 3.02 8.02 12.51
CA THR A 157 4.24 7.38 13.04
C THR A 157 4.63 6.20 12.15
N ASN A 158 5.91 6.10 11.78
CA ASN A 158 6.48 5.06 10.91
C ASN A 158 6.01 5.12 9.44
N TYR A 159 5.36 6.20 9.02
CA TYR A 159 5.05 6.43 7.62
C TYR A 159 5.89 7.58 7.06
N THR A 160 6.22 7.48 5.78
CA THR A 160 6.91 8.52 5.03
C THR A 160 5.92 9.24 4.12
N PHE A 161 5.96 10.57 4.14
CA PHE A 161 5.13 11.41 3.28
C PHE A 161 5.71 11.46 1.86
N ILE A 162 4.85 11.23 0.86
CA ILE A 162 5.22 11.29 -0.56
C ILE A 162 4.89 12.66 -1.16
N GLY A 163 3.71 13.19 -0.85
CA GLY A 163 3.17 14.39 -1.47
C GLY A 163 1.67 14.55 -1.26
N GLU A 164 1.09 15.65 -1.75
CA GLU A 164 -0.33 16.00 -1.61
C GLU A 164 -1.01 16.11 -2.98
N LEU A 165 -2.13 15.41 -3.16
CA LEU A 165 -2.98 15.52 -4.35
C LEU A 165 -4.43 15.77 -3.93
N ASN A 166 -5.08 16.75 -4.54
CA ASN A 166 -6.47 17.12 -4.22
C ASN A 166 -6.73 17.39 -2.71
N GLY A 167 -5.76 17.96 -1.98
CA GLY A 167 -5.88 18.19 -0.54
C GLY A 167 -5.70 16.92 0.32
N LEU A 168 -5.24 15.82 -0.28
CA LEU A 168 -5.03 14.54 0.36
C LEU A 168 -3.54 14.19 0.37
N GLY A 169 -2.98 13.94 1.55
CA GLY A 169 -1.61 13.48 1.70
C GLY A 169 -1.48 11.99 1.43
N ILE A 170 -0.46 11.61 0.65
CA ILE A 170 -0.14 10.22 0.33
C ILE A 170 1.08 9.78 1.14
N TRP A 171 0.97 8.63 1.79
CA TRP A 171 1.98 8.11 2.71
C TRP A 171 2.26 6.65 2.45
N TYR A 172 3.48 6.21 2.71
CA TYR A 172 3.86 4.79 2.71
C TYR A 172 4.53 4.36 4.00
N GLN A 173 4.45 3.08 4.32
CA GLN A 173 5.17 2.45 5.42
C GLN A 173 6.16 1.42 4.87
N LEU A 174 7.38 1.40 5.41
CA LEU A 174 8.36 0.36 5.13
C LEU A 174 8.22 -0.80 6.11
N GLY A 175 8.44 -2.01 5.62
CA GLY A 175 8.51 -3.23 6.41
C GLY A 175 9.69 -4.11 5.99
N LYS A 176 10.14 -4.98 6.90
CA LYS A 176 11.22 -5.93 6.62
C LYS A 176 10.78 -6.92 5.55
N VAL A 177 11.64 -7.14 4.55
CA VAL A 177 11.43 -8.18 3.53
C VAL A 177 11.86 -9.54 4.08
N ILE A 178 10.91 -10.47 4.19
CA ILE A 178 11.21 -11.85 4.57
C ILE A 178 11.84 -12.58 3.39
N LYS A 179 13.12 -12.95 3.54
CA LYS A 179 13.90 -13.75 2.58
C LYS A 179 13.87 -15.22 3.03
N SER A 180 13.87 -16.17 2.10
CA SER A 180 13.72 -17.61 2.41
C SER A 180 14.80 -18.18 3.37
N GLN A 181 15.93 -17.50 3.54
CA GLN A 181 17.02 -17.91 4.45
C GLN A 181 16.71 -17.58 5.93
N ASP A 182 15.85 -16.60 6.22
CA ASP A 182 15.50 -16.19 7.59
C ASP A 182 14.59 -17.20 8.30
N THR A 183 13.92 -18.10 7.55
CA THR A 183 13.02 -19.10 8.10
C THR A 183 13.75 -20.28 8.74
N VAL A 184 15.04 -20.50 8.42
CA VAL A 184 15.81 -21.67 8.87
C VAL A 184 16.51 -21.44 10.22
N LEU A 185 16.76 -20.19 10.63
CA LEU A 185 17.52 -19.88 11.85
C LEU A 185 16.68 -19.84 13.14
N LYS A 186 15.37 -20.10 13.09
CA LYS A 186 14.50 -20.14 14.29
C LYS A 186 14.28 -21.54 14.90
N THR A 187 14.95 -22.59 14.41
CA THR A 187 14.70 -23.98 14.87
C THR A 187 15.93 -24.69 15.48
N SER A 188 17.00 -23.98 15.84
CA SER A 188 18.17 -24.62 16.46
C SER A 188 18.69 -23.83 17.67
N SER A 189 17.92 -23.78 18.76
CA SER A 189 18.47 -23.40 20.06
C SER A 189 17.69 -23.99 21.23
N THR A 190 17.46 -25.30 21.22
CA THR A 190 17.28 -26.06 22.48
C THR A 190 17.78 -27.51 22.31
N ALA A 191 19.09 -27.69 22.35
CA ALA A 191 19.71 -28.98 22.66
C ALA A 191 20.90 -28.72 23.59
N GLY A 192 20.62 -28.59 24.89
CA GLY A 192 21.59 -28.77 25.98
C GLY A 192 21.01 -29.89 26.85
N VAL A 193 21.48 -31.13 26.77
CA VAL A 193 22.67 -31.69 27.46
C VAL A 193 22.57 -31.60 28.99
N ALA A 194 22.17 -32.70 29.61
CA ALA A 194 22.58 -33.18 30.94
C ALA A 194 22.29 -34.69 30.95
N ARG A 195 23.30 -35.57 30.82
CA ARG A 195 24.11 -36.18 31.89
C ARG A 195 23.27 -36.78 33.01
#